data_AF-A0A829NJH0-F1
#
_entry.id   AF-A0A829NJH0-F1
#
_cell.length_a   1.000
_cell.length_b   1.000
_cell.length_c   1.000
_cell.angle_alpha   90.00
_cell.angle_beta   90.00
_cell.angle_gamma   90.00
#
_symmetry.space_group_name_H-M   'P 1'
#
loop_
_entity.id
_entity.type
_entity.pdbx_description
1 polymer ?
#
loop_
_entity_poly.entity_id
_entity_poly.type
_entity_poly.pdbx_seq_one_letter_code
_entity_poly.pdbx_strand_id
1 'polypeptide(L)'
;MRNVLATDIKNNIRSIRFILGIFLIVSATLMSEHEMLQKIINAGGSAEGPGWFVAYTYCMNSVNMLLFVPIAVAFAGGENTEAELHSRFFLFSYIRSGRKQYLVGKAAGLLVSGGLTAFLAMVFLLVICILRFGQYPSLIDGNYEMAVLVGRTAVSFLRLFLNGAFWALIGGTSAVITKNRYMSYAVPFILYYVLTVFQERYYQKAFFLSPRYWAASIYYNDIFCIAILAVGSFLTALIFMCAIERRLRYA
;
A
#
# COMPACT_ATOMS: atom_id res chain seq x y z
N MET A 1 6.39 15.15 23.40
CA MET A 1 4.97 15.04 22.99
C MET A 1 4.80 14.96 21.47
N ARG A 2 5.09 15.99 20.65
CA ARG A 2 5.09 15.89 19.17
C ARG A 2 6.32 15.19 18.58
N ASN A 3 7.41 15.15 19.35
CA ASN A 3 8.72 14.75 18.85
C ASN A 3 8.89 13.24 18.66
N VAL A 4 8.21 12.37 19.43
CA VAL A 4 8.41 10.91 19.38
C VAL A 4 7.75 10.29 18.15
N LEU A 5 6.49 10.63 17.89
CA LEU A 5 5.79 10.24 16.66
C LEU A 5 6.51 10.76 15.41
N ALA A 6 6.98 12.01 15.45
CA ALA A 6 7.76 12.58 14.35
C ALA A 6 9.13 11.90 14.17
N THR A 7 9.79 11.45 15.25
CA THR A 7 11.06 10.72 15.13
C THR A 7 10.86 9.31 14.61
N ASP A 8 9.82 8.60 15.04
CA ASP A 8 9.49 7.27 14.52
C ASP A 8 9.16 7.33 13.02
N ILE A 9 8.32 8.27 12.61
CA ILE A 9 7.99 8.48 11.19
C ILE A 9 9.24 8.84 10.41
N LYS A 10 10.06 9.77 10.91
CA LYS A 10 11.32 10.17 10.25
C LYS A 10 12.29 9.00 10.11
N ASN A 11 12.40 8.14 11.12
CA ASN A 11 13.25 6.97 11.10
C ASN A 11 12.74 5.92 10.09
N ASN A 12 11.42 5.70 10.05
CA ASN A 12 10.82 4.79 9.08
C ASN A 12 11.03 5.30 7.64
N ILE A 13 10.79 6.58 7.38
CA ILE A 13 10.94 7.19 6.04
C ILE A 13 12.40 7.22 5.58
N ARG A 14 13.34 7.52 6.48
CA ARG A 14 14.78 7.58 6.15
C ARG A 14 15.42 6.19 6.08
N SER A 15 14.68 5.12 6.35
CA SER A 15 15.23 3.77 6.31
C SER A 15 15.53 3.35 4.87
N ILE A 16 16.63 2.61 4.67
CA ILE A 16 16.95 2.03 3.36
C ILE A 16 15.86 1.08 2.88
N ARG A 17 15.16 0.44 3.83
CA ARG A 17 14.06 -0.49 3.58
C ARG A 17 12.85 0.18 2.95
N PHE A 18 12.54 1.42 3.36
CA PHE A 18 11.49 2.24 2.75
C PHE A 18 11.80 2.51 1.27
N ILE A 19 13.05 2.87 0.94
CA ILE A 19 13.49 3.10 -0.44
C ILE A 19 13.44 1.80 -1.25
N LEU A 20 13.89 0.68 -0.68
CA LEU A 20 13.81 -0.64 -1.31
C LEU A 20 12.36 -1.05 -1.61
N GLY A 21 11.42 -0.75 -0.69
CA GLY A 21 10.00 -0.99 -0.92
C GLY A 21 9.45 -0.21 -2.13
N ILE A 22 9.81 1.07 -2.26
CA ILE A 22 9.45 1.88 -3.43
C ILE A 22 10.03 1.27 -4.71
N PHE A 23 11.32 0.96 -4.72
CA PHE A 23 12.00 0.41 -5.90
C PHE A 23 11.44 -0.97 -6.30
N LEU A 24 11.02 -1.78 -5.34
CA LEU A 24 10.40 -3.08 -5.59
C LEU A 24 9.05 -2.92 -6.31
N ILE A 25 8.19 -1.99 -5.86
CA ILE A 25 6.89 -1.74 -6.52
C ILE A 25 7.11 -1.22 -7.94
N VAL A 26 8.02 -0.25 -8.12
CA VAL A 26 8.30 0.37 -9.42
C VAL A 26 8.94 -0.63 -10.40
N SER A 27 9.89 -1.45 -9.95
CA SER A 27 10.52 -2.44 -10.84
C SER A 27 9.57 -3.56 -11.20
N ALA A 28 8.81 -4.09 -10.24
CA ALA A 28 7.84 -5.16 -10.49
C ALA A 28 6.73 -4.75 -11.46
N THR A 29 6.23 -3.50 -11.36
CA THR A 29 5.22 -2.96 -12.28
C THR A 29 5.74 -2.81 -13.70
N LEU A 30 6.92 -2.21 -13.87
CA LEU A 30 7.50 -2.01 -15.19
C LEU A 30 7.86 -3.32 -15.89
N MET A 31 8.28 -4.34 -15.13
CA MET A 31 8.55 -5.67 -15.69
C MET A 31 7.26 -6.41 -16.05
N SER A 32 6.22 -6.33 -15.19
CA SER A 32 4.95 -7.01 -15.45
C SER A 32 4.24 -6.46 -16.69
N GLU A 33 4.14 -5.14 -16.82
CA GLU A 33 3.30 -4.50 -17.83
C GLU A 33 4.05 -4.18 -19.13
N HIS A 34 5.25 -4.74 -19.31
CA HIS A 34 6.07 -4.47 -20.48
C HIS A 34 5.31 -4.75 -21.80
N GLU A 35 4.55 -5.85 -21.86
CA GLU A 35 3.78 -6.22 -23.06
C GLU A 35 2.66 -5.22 -23.37
N MET A 36 1.90 -4.79 -22.35
CA MET A 36 0.79 -3.85 -22.53
C MET A 36 1.30 -2.45 -22.88
N LEU A 37 2.41 -2.04 -22.28
CA LEU A 37 3.10 -0.79 -22.59
C LEU A 37 3.68 -0.80 -24.02
N GLN A 38 4.22 -1.93 -24.48
CA GLN A 38 4.68 -2.09 -25.87
C GLN A 38 3.53 -1.98 -26.87
N LYS A 39 2.33 -2.49 -26.55
CA LYS A 39 1.15 -2.34 -27.43
C LYS A 39 0.80 -0.86 -27.67
N ILE A 40 0.92 -0.01 -26.65
CA ILE A 40 0.68 1.44 -26.79
C ILE A 40 1.71 2.06 -27.74
N ILE A 41 2.98 1.67 -27.61
CA ILE A 41 4.07 2.15 -28.48
C ILE A 41 3.83 1.73 -29.93
N ASN A 42 3.48 0.46 -30.15
CA ASN A 42 3.28 -0.11 -31.48
C ASN A 42 2.03 0.45 -32.17
N ALA A 43 0.98 0.76 -31.40
CA ALA A 43 -0.23 1.37 -31.91
C ALA A 43 -0.07 2.87 -32.22
N GLY A 44 0.98 3.52 -31.73
CA GLY A 44 1.22 4.96 -31.92
C GLY A 44 0.21 5.86 -31.21
N GLY A 45 -0.66 5.31 -30.38
CA GLY A 45 -1.74 6.00 -29.68
C GLY A 45 -2.66 5.02 -28.95
N SER A 46 -3.61 5.54 -28.17
CA SER A 46 -4.60 4.71 -27.48
C SER A 46 -6.03 5.18 -27.74
N ALA A 47 -6.95 4.24 -27.89
CA ALA A 47 -8.38 4.53 -28.01
C ALA A 47 -9.03 4.93 -26.67
N GLU A 48 -8.43 4.57 -25.54
CA GLU A 48 -9.02 4.73 -24.20
C GLU A 48 -8.69 6.09 -23.54
N GLY A 49 -7.89 6.92 -24.21
CA GLY A 49 -7.51 8.26 -23.76
C GLY A 49 -6.02 8.58 -23.98
N PRO A 50 -5.50 9.63 -23.32
CA PRO A 50 -4.09 10.02 -23.42
C PRO A 50 -3.16 8.88 -23.02
N GLY A 51 -2.06 8.69 -23.76
CA GLY A 51 -1.13 7.57 -23.56
C GLY A 51 -0.58 7.45 -22.13
N TRP A 52 -0.28 8.59 -21.48
CA TRP A 52 0.21 8.60 -20.09
C TRP A 52 -0.82 8.08 -19.08
N PHE A 53 -2.10 8.38 -19.27
CA PHE A 53 -3.18 7.97 -18.38
C PHE A 53 -3.49 6.48 -18.55
N VAL A 54 -3.52 6.03 -19.80
CA VAL A 54 -3.75 4.61 -20.13
C VAL A 54 -2.58 3.75 -19.63
N ALA A 55 -1.33 4.17 -19.86
CA ALA A 55 -0.16 3.49 -19.32
C ALA A 55 -0.19 3.42 -17.77
N TYR A 56 -0.56 4.53 -17.11
CA TYR A 56 -0.68 4.58 -15.65
C TYR A 56 -1.78 3.65 -15.12
N THR A 57 -2.93 3.60 -15.78
CA THR A 57 -4.05 2.75 -15.37
C THR A 57 -3.77 1.27 -15.56
N TYR A 58 -3.06 0.86 -16.62
CA TYR A 58 -2.58 -0.51 -16.77
C TYR A 58 -1.58 -0.89 -15.69
N CYS A 59 -0.59 -0.04 -15.42
CA CYS A 59 0.36 -0.26 -14.33
C CYS A 59 -0.36 -0.50 -13.01
N MET A 60 -1.32 0.37 -12.65
CA MET A 60 -2.00 0.34 -11.36
C MET A 60 -2.97 -0.84 -11.17
N ASN A 61 -3.65 -1.25 -12.24
CA ASN A 61 -4.65 -2.32 -12.17
C ASN A 61 -4.06 -3.70 -12.48
N SER A 62 -2.76 -3.79 -12.74
CA SER A 62 -2.10 -5.04 -13.05
C SER A 62 -2.14 -6.03 -11.88
N VAL A 63 -2.46 -7.28 -12.21
CA VAL A 63 -2.59 -8.36 -11.23
C VAL A 63 -1.30 -8.55 -10.43
N ASN A 64 -0.17 -8.53 -11.12
CA ASN A 64 1.12 -8.81 -10.53
C ASN A 64 1.56 -7.67 -9.62
N MET A 65 1.36 -6.40 -10.01
CA MET A 65 1.64 -5.27 -9.11
C MET A 65 0.89 -5.41 -7.80
N LEU A 66 -0.41 -5.67 -7.89
CA LEU A 66 -1.30 -5.74 -6.74
C LEU A 66 -0.87 -6.82 -5.74
N LEU A 67 -0.23 -7.90 -6.21
CA LEU A 67 0.36 -8.94 -5.37
C LEU A 67 1.68 -8.52 -4.70
N PHE A 68 2.47 -7.63 -5.32
CA PHE A 68 3.73 -7.14 -4.74
C PHE A 68 3.55 -6.02 -3.72
N VAL A 69 2.44 -5.27 -3.79
CA VAL A 69 2.15 -4.15 -2.86
C VAL A 69 2.20 -4.58 -1.38
N PRO A 70 1.54 -5.68 -0.94
CA PRO A 70 1.59 -6.11 0.46
C PRO A 70 2.99 -6.45 0.97
N ILE A 71 3.87 -7.01 0.12
CA ILE A 71 5.25 -7.33 0.48
C ILE A 71 6.05 -6.05 0.66
N ALA A 72 6.02 -5.18 -0.35
CA ALA A 72 6.82 -3.96 -0.38
C ALA A 72 6.49 -3.01 0.76
N VAL A 73 5.19 -2.89 1.07
CA VAL A 73 4.71 -1.98 2.10
C VAL A 73 5.09 -2.47 3.50
N ALA A 74 5.18 -3.77 3.72
CA ALA A 74 5.67 -4.31 4.99
C ALA A 74 7.15 -3.94 5.26
N PHE A 75 7.99 -3.77 4.23
CA PHE A 75 9.40 -3.35 4.40
C PHE A 75 9.57 -1.96 5.01
N ALA A 76 8.59 -1.07 4.83
CA ALA A 76 8.66 0.31 5.29
C ALA A 76 8.69 0.46 6.82
N GLY A 77 8.18 -0.52 7.58
CA GLY A 77 8.16 -0.40 9.03
C GLY A 77 7.51 -1.54 9.82
N GLY A 78 7.09 -2.63 9.17
CA GLY A 78 6.36 -3.71 9.86
C GLY A 78 7.17 -4.41 10.97
N GLU A 79 8.48 -4.62 10.76
CA GLU A 79 9.39 -5.24 11.75
C GLU A 79 9.76 -4.32 12.91
N ASN A 80 9.76 -2.99 12.72
CA ASN A 80 10.40 -2.05 13.66
C ASN A 80 9.78 -2.12 15.06
N THR A 81 8.47 -2.38 15.14
CA THR A 81 7.77 -2.50 16.42
C THR A 81 8.12 -3.79 17.15
N GLU A 82 8.26 -4.90 16.45
CA GLU A 82 8.68 -6.18 17.03
C GLU A 82 10.14 -6.14 17.48
N ALA A 83 11.02 -5.53 16.68
CA ALA A 83 12.44 -5.38 17.02
C ALA A 83 12.64 -4.53 18.29
N GLU A 84 11.82 -3.48 18.48
CA GLU A 84 11.85 -2.65 19.69
C GLU A 84 11.31 -3.39 20.93
N LEU A 85 10.25 -4.20 20.76
CA LEU A 85 9.72 -5.07 21.81
C LEU A 85 10.73 -6.14 22.23
N HIS A 86 11.42 -6.74 21.25
CA HIS A 86 12.43 -7.78 21.49
C HIS A 86 13.68 -7.22 22.21
N SER A 87 14.17 -6.06 21.79
CA SER A 87 15.34 -5.40 22.38
C SER A 87 15.07 -4.70 23.72
N ARG A 88 13.83 -4.71 24.22
CA ARG A 88 13.38 -3.98 25.42
C ARG A 88 13.55 -2.47 25.35
N PHE A 89 13.90 -1.93 24.18
CA PHE A 89 14.03 -0.48 23.99
C PHE A 89 12.68 0.25 24.19
N PHE A 90 11.57 -0.49 24.12
CA PHE A 90 10.24 0.03 24.41
C PHE A 90 10.11 0.65 25.81
N LEU A 91 10.87 0.22 26.82
CA LEU A 91 10.81 0.78 28.17
C LEU A 91 11.16 2.28 28.19
N PHE A 92 12.17 2.69 27.42
CA PHE A 92 12.58 4.10 27.32
C PHE A 92 11.51 4.95 26.62
N SER A 93 10.95 4.43 25.53
CA SER A 93 9.85 5.06 24.79
C SER A 93 8.57 5.18 25.63
N TYR A 94 8.29 4.14 26.42
CA TYR A 94 7.10 4.00 27.26
C TYR A 94 7.10 4.98 28.44
N ILE A 95 8.20 5.04 29.21
CA ILE A 95 8.33 5.92 30.39
C ILE A 95 8.19 7.40 29.99
N ARG A 96 8.74 7.79 28.83
CA ARG A 96 8.76 9.19 28.39
C ARG A 96 7.45 9.69 27.78
N SER A 97 6.70 8.82 27.11
CA SER A 97 5.52 9.22 26.32
C SER A 97 4.19 8.84 26.98
N GLY A 98 4.20 7.86 27.88
CA GLY A 98 2.99 7.29 28.47
C GLY A 98 2.29 6.27 27.55
N ARG A 99 1.49 5.39 28.17
CA ARG A 99 0.94 4.18 27.54
C ARG A 99 0.10 4.44 26.28
N LYS A 100 -0.91 5.31 26.36
CA LYS A 100 -1.82 5.57 25.25
C LYS A 100 -1.10 6.23 24.06
N GLN A 101 -0.19 7.16 24.34
CA GLN A 101 0.55 7.88 23.30
C GLN A 101 1.58 6.99 22.60
N TYR A 102 2.20 6.06 23.33
CA TYR A 102 3.09 5.05 22.73
C TYR A 102 2.33 4.15 21.74
N LEU A 103 1.17 3.62 22.15
CA LEU A 103 0.35 2.74 21.30
C LEU A 103 -0.12 3.45 20.02
N VAL A 104 -0.68 4.65 20.16
CA VAL A 104 -1.14 5.46 19.03
C VAL A 104 0.03 5.86 18.15
N GLY A 105 1.18 6.21 18.73
CA GLY A 105 2.39 6.57 18.00
C GLY A 105 2.92 5.45 17.11
N LYS A 106 2.96 4.22 17.63
CA LYS A 106 3.39 3.05 16.85
C LYS A 106 2.40 2.69 15.75
N ALA A 107 1.11 2.70 16.05
CA ALA A 107 0.07 2.45 15.04
C ALA A 107 0.10 3.50 13.92
N ALA A 108 0.16 4.79 14.28
CA ALA A 108 0.24 5.89 13.32
C ALA A 108 1.55 5.86 12.52
N GLY A 109 2.68 5.54 13.15
CA GLY A 109 3.98 5.43 12.47
C GLY A 109 3.99 4.34 11.40
N LEU A 110 3.35 3.20 11.66
CA LEU A 110 3.21 2.08 10.73
C LEU A 110 2.21 2.39 9.60
N LEU A 111 1.08 3.02 9.94
CA LEU A 111 0.06 3.45 8.98
C LEU A 111 0.65 4.46 7.98
N VAL A 112 1.32 5.51 8.49
CA VAL A 112 1.92 6.56 7.67
C VAL A 112 3.08 6.02 6.85
N SER A 113 3.97 5.20 7.42
CA SER A 113 5.10 4.66 6.65
C SER A 113 4.63 3.77 5.51
N GLY A 114 3.69 2.85 5.78
CA GLY A 114 3.19 1.95 4.76
C GLY A 114 2.39 2.65 3.65
N GLY A 115 1.50 3.58 4.03
CA GLY A 115 0.75 4.37 3.07
C GLY A 115 1.65 5.26 2.22
N LEU A 116 2.68 5.88 2.82
CA LEU A 116 3.60 6.76 2.11
C LEU A 116 4.50 5.98 1.13
N THR A 117 4.90 4.74 1.44
CA THR A 117 5.63 3.88 0.50
C THR A 117 4.81 3.63 -0.77
N ALA A 118 3.54 3.25 -0.62
CA ALA A 118 2.64 3.04 -1.75
C ALA A 118 2.41 4.33 -2.53
N PHE A 119 2.14 5.45 -1.84
CA PHE A 119 1.91 6.74 -2.47
C PHE A 119 3.11 7.23 -3.29
N LEU A 120 4.32 7.20 -2.73
CA LEU A 120 5.52 7.65 -3.44
C LEU A 120 5.84 6.75 -4.63
N ALA A 121 5.67 5.42 -4.51
CA ALA A 121 5.85 4.51 -5.64
C ALA A 121 4.92 4.87 -6.81
N MET A 122 3.67 5.24 -6.52
CA MET A 122 2.72 5.68 -7.55
C MET A 122 3.07 7.02 -8.17
N VAL A 123 3.56 7.98 -7.38
CA VAL A 123 4.03 9.27 -7.92
C VAL A 123 5.20 9.04 -8.87
N PHE A 124 6.16 8.18 -8.51
CA PHE A 124 7.26 7.80 -9.40
C PHE A 124 6.77 7.13 -10.68
N LEU A 125 5.82 6.19 -10.59
CA LEU A 125 5.24 5.54 -11.78
C LEU A 125 4.49 6.53 -12.67
N LEU A 126 3.74 7.47 -12.10
CA LEU A 126 3.05 8.51 -12.86
C LEU A 126 4.06 9.39 -13.61
N VAL A 127 5.15 9.81 -12.97
CA VAL A 127 6.22 10.59 -13.61
C VAL A 127 6.83 9.81 -14.77
N ILE A 128 7.13 8.52 -14.59
CA ILE A 128 7.66 7.66 -15.66
C ILE A 128 6.66 7.57 -16.82
N CYS A 129 5.37 7.39 -16.53
CA CYS A 129 4.33 7.31 -17.55
C CYS A 129 4.17 8.62 -18.33
N ILE A 130 4.23 9.78 -17.66
CA ILE A 130 4.18 11.09 -18.33
C ILE A 130 5.39 11.30 -19.23
N LEU A 131 6.60 11.00 -18.74
CA LEU A 131 7.83 11.19 -19.51
C LEU A 131 7.91 10.25 -20.72
N ARG A 132 7.47 8.99 -20.58
CA ARG A 132 7.59 7.98 -21.64
C ARG A 132 6.41 7.99 -22.62
N PHE A 133 5.20 8.23 -22.14
CA PHE A 133 3.97 8.09 -22.92
C PHE A 133 3.19 9.40 -23.14
N GLY A 134 3.72 10.54 -22.68
CA GLY A 134 3.10 11.84 -22.90
C GLY A 134 3.00 12.27 -24.37
N GLN A 135 3.82 11.68 -25.24
CA GLN A 135 3.85 11.98 -26.68
C GLN A 135 2.79 11.23 -27.50
N TYR A 136 2.15 10.19 -26.94
CA TYR A 136 1.17 9.39 -27.66
C TYR A 136 -0.23 10.00 -27.51
N PRO A 137 -0.81 10.53 -28.60
CA PRO A 137 -2.15 11.08 -28.57
C PRO A 137 -3.20 9.98 -28.44
N SER A 138 -4.40 10.38 -28.02
CA SER A 138 -5.57 9.52 -28.11
C SER A 138 -6.01 9.38 -29.56
N LEU A 139 -6.35 8.16 -29.98
CA LEU A 139 -6.80 7.86 -31.35
C LEU A 139 -8.29 8.19 -31.59
N ILE A 140 -9.04 8.45 -30.52
CA ILE A 140 -10.43 8.89 -30.57
C ILE A 140 -10.47 10.40 -30.26
N ASP A 141 -11.25 11.17 -31.01
CA ASP A 141 -11.56 12.58 -30.72
C ASP A 141 -12.59 12.68 -29.59
N GLY A 142 -12.24 12.16 -28.41
CA GLY A 142 -13.00 12.39 -27.19
C GLY A 142 -12.65 13.78 -26.67
N ASN A 143 -13.64 14.62 -26.36
CA ASN A 143 -13.38 15.83 -25.59
C ASN A 143 -13.08 15.42 -24.14
N TYR A 144 -11.84 15.01 -23.87
CA TYR A 144 -11.42 14.60 -22.54
C TYR A 144 -11.30 15.85 -21.68
N GLU A 145 -12.23 16.02 -20.74
CA GLU A 145 -12.03 16.98 -19.67
C GLU A 145 -10.84 16.51 -18.83
N MET A 146 -9.69 17.17 -19.01
CA MET A 146 -8.47 16.88 -18.24
C MET A 146 -8.73 16.92 -16.73
N ALA A 147 -9.69 17.72 -16.28
CA ALA A 147 -10.15 17.77 -14.89
C ALA A 147 -10.69 16.41 -14.40
N VAL A 148 -11.43 15.66 -15.24
CA VAL A 148 -11.98 14.35 -14.88
C VAL A 148 -10.88 13.30 -14.80
N LEU A 149 -9.91 13.31 -15.73
CA LEU A 149 -8.77 12.38 -15.69
C LEU A 149 -7.90 12.62 -14.45
N VAL A 150 -7.58 13.88 -14.15
CA VAL A 150 -6.81 14.26 -12.96
C VAL A 150 -7.59 13.91 -11.68
N GLY A 151 -8.92 14.06 -11.68
CA GLY A 151 -9.77 13.63 -10.59
C GLY A 151 -9.68 12.12 -10.34
N ARG A 152 -9.73 11.30 -11.41
CA ARG A 152 -9.60 9.84 -11.31
C ARG A 152 -8.22 9.40 -10.81
N THR A 153 -7.15 10.04 -11.26
CA THR A 153 -5.81 9.73 -10.76
C THR A 153 -5.65 10.16 -9.29
N ALA A 154 -6.21 11.32 -8.90
CA ALA A 154 -6.22 11.80 -7.52
C ALA A 154 -6.91 10.81 -6.55
N VAL A 155 -8.09 10.32 -6.90
CA VAL A 155 -8.82 9.31 -6.10
C VAL A 155 -8.03 8.01 -5.98
N SER A 156 -7.33 7.62 -7.05
CA SER A 156 -6.50 6.42 -7.09
C SER A 156 -5.33 6.49 -6.10
N PHE A 157 -4.70 7.67 -5.93
CA PHE A 157 -3.65 7.86 -4.92
C PHE A 157 -4.15 7.63 -3.50
N LEU A 158 -5.32 8.14 -3.16
CA LEU A 158 -5.91 7.95 -1.83
C LEU A 158 -6.22 6.47 -1.56
N ARG A 159 -6.78 5.77 -2.55
CA ARG A 159 -7.09 4.35 -2.45
C ARG A 159 -5.84 3.50 -2.21
N LEU A 160 -4.77 3.73 -2.99
CA LEU A 160 -3.52 2.99 -2.82
C LEU A 160 -2.77 3.35 -1.53
N PHE A 161 -2.83 4.60 -1.09
CA PHE A 161 -2.31 5.00 0.22
C PHE A 161 -2.98 4.19 1.35
N LEU A 162 -4.32 4.09 1.33
CA LEU A 162 -5.06 3.31 2.31
C LEU A 162 -4.80 1.81 2.18
N ASN A 163 -4.61 1.31 0.95
CA ASN A 163 -4.25 -0.08 0.72
C ASN A 163 -2.88 -0.41 1.33
N GLY A 164 -1.88 0.42 1.10
CA GLY A 164 -0.56 0.29 1.73
C GLY A 164 -0.66 0.35 3.25
N ALA A 165 -1.36 1.35 3.79
CA ALA A 165 -1.58 1.48 5.22
C ALA A 165 -2.21 0.22 5.86
N PHE A 166 -3.21 -0.35 5.21
CA PHE A 166 -3.88 -1.58 5.66
C PHE A 166 -2.93 -2.78 5.72
N TRP A 167 -2.17 -3.05 4.65
CA TRP A 167 -1.25 -4.18 4.61
C TRP A 167 -0.04 -4.01 5.54
N ALA A 168 0.44 -2.78 5.74
CA ALA A 168 1.46 -2.50 6.75
C ALA A 168 0.97 -2.85 8.16
N LEU A 169 -0.27 -2.48 8.51
CA LEU A 169 -0.87 -2.79 9.81
C LEU A 169 -1.06 -4.29 10.01
N ILE A 170 -1.50 -5.03 8.98
CA ILE A 170 -1.57 -6.51 9.04
C ILE A 170 -0.18 -7.09 9.28
N GLY A 171 0.84 -6.61 8.57
CA GLY A 171 2.24 -7.02 8.75
C GLY A 171 2.71 -6.80 10.18
N GLY A 172 2.63 -5.57 10.69
CA GLY A 172 3.05 -5.27 12.06
C GLY A 172 2.26 -6.05 13.12
N THR A 173 0.95 -6.23 12.93
CA THR A 173 0.11 -7.03 13.84
C THR A 173 0.56 -8.48 13.87
N SER A 174 0.82 -9.08 12.72
CA SER A 174 1.28 -10.46 12.63
C SER A 174 2.64 -10.68 13.31
N ALA A 175 3.55 -9.71 13.23
CA ALA A 175 4.85 -9.76 13.90
C ALA A 175 4.71 -9.68 15.43
N VAL A 176 3.85 -8.77 15.92
CA VAL A 176 3.56 -8.60 17.35
C VAL A 176 2.77 -9.77 17.92
N ILE A 177 1.96 -10.49 17.14
CA ILE A 177 1.30 -11.70 17.65
C ILE A 177 2.30 -12.86 17.70
N THR A 178 3.08 -13.06 16.63
CA THR A 178 3.89 -14.27 16.45
C THR A 178 5.25 -14.23 17.16
N LYS A 179 5.68 -13.08 17.71
CA LYS A 179 7.05 -12.93 18.29
C LYS A 179 8.15 -13.19 17.27
N ASN A 180 7.89 -12.84 16.01
CA ASN A 180 8.85 -13.04 14.93
C ASN A 180 8.75 -11.89 13.92
N ARG A 181 9.84 -11.13 13.78
CA ARG A 181 9.99 -10.06 12.78
C ARG A 181 9.66 -10.47 11.35
N TYR A 182 10.06 -11.68 10.94
CA TYR A 182 9.94 -12.11 9.55
C TYR A 182 8.49 -12.35 9.12
N MET A 183 7.61 -12.64 10.09
CA MET A 183 6.18 -12.81 9.83
C MET A 183 5.53 -11.51 9.35
N SER A 184 6.12 -10.36 9.68
CA SER A 184 5.65 -9.07 9.16
C SER A 184 5.62 -9.00 7.64
N TYR A 185 6.52 -9.72 6.97
CA TYR A 185 6.67 -9.68 5.51
C TYR A 185 5.85 -10.78 4.84
N ALA A 186 5.89 -11.99 5.40
CA ALA A 186 5.25 -13.16 4.82
C ALA A 186 3.72 -13.12 4.95
N VAL A 187 3.19 -12.70 6.10
CA VAL A 187 1.75 -12.79 6.39
C VAL A 187 0.91 -11.88 5.48
N PRO A 188 1.25 -10.59 5.24
CA PRO A 188 0.52 -9.76 4.29
C PRO A 188 0.42 -10.38 2.91
N PHE A 189 1.51 -10.95 2.40
CA PHE A 189 1.55 -11.60 1.09
C PHE A 189 0.71 -12.88 1.04
N ILE A 190 0.92 -13.79 1.99
CA ILE A 190 0.20 -15.06 2.05
C ILE A 190 -1.31 -14.78 2.21
N LEU A 191 -1.68 -13.84 3.07
CA LEU A 191 -3.09 -13.49 3.31
C LEU A 191 -3.71 -12.88 2.05
N TYR A 192 -3.00 -11.98 1.37
CA TYR A 192 -3.45 -11.40 0.10
C TYR A 192 -3.67 -12.48 -0.97
N TYR A 193 -2.69 -13.37 -1.13
CA TYR A 193 -2.73 -14.44 -2.11
C TYR A 193 -3.83 -15.46 -1.81
N VAL A 194 -3.94 -15.93 -0.56
CA VAL A 194 -4.96 -16.89 -0.15
C VAL A 194 -6.35 -16.31 -0.33
N LEU A 195 -6.61 -15.06 0.07
CA LEU A 195 -7.92 -14.44 -0.16
C LEU A 195 -8.25 -14.33 -1.65
N THR A 196 -7.26 -14.00 -2.47
CA THR A 196 -7.42 -13.94 -3.93
C THR A 196 -7.80 -15.31 -4.50
N VAL A 197 -7.01 -16.34 -4.23
CA VAL A 197 -7.23 -17.70 -4.75
C VAL A 197 -8.53 -18.29 -4.19
N PHE A 198 -8.84 -18.04 -2.92
CA PHE A 198 -10.05 -18.54 -2.29
C PHE A 198 -11.31 -17.94 -2.94
N GLN A 199 -11.27 -16.64 -3.26
CA GLN A 199 -12.34 -15.98 -4.01
C GLN A 199 -12.46 -16.56 -5.43
N GLU A 200 -11.36 -16.68 -6.17
CA GLU A 200 -11.37 -17.20 -7.55
C GLU A 200 -11.86 -18.66 -7.64
N ARG A 201 -11.54 -19.48 -6.63
CA ARG A 201 -11.81 -20.92 -6.66
C ARG A 201 -13.13 -21.34 -6.03
N TYR A 202 -13.53 -20.72 -4.92
CA TYR A 202 -14.70 -21.15 -4.14
C TYR A 202 -15.88 -20.19 -4.23
N TYR A 203 -15.62 -18.88 -4.32
CA TYR A 203 -16.67 -17.85 -4.30
C TYR A 203 -16.52 -16.86 -5.46
N GLN A 204 -16.66 -17.37 -6.68
CA GLN A 204 -16.48 -16.60 -7.91
C GLN A 204 -17.36 -15.35 -7.98
N LYS A 205 -18.56 -15.39 -7.38
CA LYS A 205 -19.51 -14.27 -7.36
C LYS A 205 -19.21 -13.23 -6.26
N ALA A 206 -18.41 -13.57 -5.27
CA ALA A 206 -18.10 -12.70 -4.13
C ALA A 206 -16.82 -11.87 -4.41
N PHE A 207 -16.88 -10.96 -5.38
CA PHE A 207 -15.75 -10.08 -5.73
C PHE A 207 -15.26 -9.24 -4.56
N PHE A 208 -16.11 -8.95 -3.57
CA PHE A 208 -15.71 -8.25 -2.35
C PHE A 208 -14.60 -8.96 -1.55
N LEU A 209 -14.48 -10.28 -1.65
CA LEU A 209 -13.55 -11.05 -0.80
C LEU A 209 -12.08 -10.91 -1.22
N SER A 210 -11.82 -10.56 -2.49
CA SER A 210 -10.46 -10.47 -3.00
C SER A 210 -9.89 -9.06 -2.79
N PRO A 211 -8.75 -8.94 -2.08
CA PRO A 211 -8.02 -7.69 -1.90
C PRO A 211 -7.66 -6.92 -3.18
N ARG A 212 -7.65 -7.62 -4.33
CA ARG A 212 -7.39 -7.03 -5.64
C ARG A 212 -8.43 -6.00 -6.02
N TYR A 213 -9.70 -6.26 -5.70
CA TYR A 213 -10.79 -5.35 -6.03
C TYR A 213 -10.92 -4.18 -5.07
N TRP A 214 -10.30 -4.26 -3.89
CA TRP A 214 -10.16 -3.09 -3.01
C TRP A 214 -9.10 -2.12 -3.53
N ALA A 215 -8.03 -2.68 -4.13
CA ALA A 215 -6.92 -1.92 -4.67
C ALA A 215 -7.16 -1.39 -6.09
N ALA A 216 -8.00 -2.07 -6.88
CA ALA A 216 -8.40 -1.69 -8.23
C ALA A 216 -9.93 -1.60 -8.34
N SER A 217 -10.43 -0.37 -8.52
CA SER A 217 -11.85 -0.04 -8.73
C SER A 217 -12.28 -0.41 -10.16
N ILE A 218 -12.35 -1.71 -10.44
CA ILE A 218 -12.82 -2.24 -11.74
C ILE A 218 -14.32 -2.58 -11.64
N TYR A 219 -14.75 -3.16 -10.51
CA TYR A 219 -16.11 -3.68 -10.32
C TYR A 219 -16.97 -2.87 -9.33
N TYR A 220 -16.33 -2.14 -8.40
CA TYR A 220 -17.02 -1.38 -7.36
C TYR A 220 -16.66 0.09 -7.48
N ASN A 221 -17.53 1.00 -7.01
CA ASN A 221 -17.22 2.43 -6.96
C ASN A 221 -16.02 2.72 -6.05
N ASP A 222 -15.20 3.70 -6.42
CA ASP A 222 -13.99 4.08 -5.65
C ASP A 222 -14.30 4.43 -4.19
N ILE A 223 -15.44 5.09 -3.93
CA ILE A 223 -15.88 5.46 -2.58
C ILE A 223 -16.08 4.22 -1.71
N PHE A 224 -16.65 3.15 -2.27
CA PHE A 224 -16.89 1.90 -1.55
C PHE A 224 -15.55 1.24 -1.18
N CYS A 225 -14.63 1.14 -2.13
CA CYS A 225 -13.29 0.58 -1.89
C CYS A 225 -12.51 1.39 -0.83
N ILE A 226 -12.59 2.72 -0.89
CA ILE A 226 -11.97 3.62 0.10
C ILE A 226 -12.58 3.40 1.49
N ALA A 227 -13.91 3.30 1.59
CA ALA A 227 -14.59 3.08 2.85
C ALA A 227 -14.18 1.74 3.50
N ILE A 228 -14.10 0.67 2.72
CA ILE A 228 -13.66 -0.65 3.21
C ILE A 228 -12.22 -0.60 3.70
N LEU A 229 -11.31 0.01 2.94
CA LEU A 229 -9.91 0.13 3.34
C LEU A 229 -9.75 1.02 4.58
N ALA A 230 -10.53 2.09 4.70
CA ALA A 230 -10.53 2.95 5.89
C ALA A 230 -11.04 2.22 7.14
N VAL A 231 -12.16 1.49 7.03
CA VAL A 231 -12.70 0.69 8.15
C VAL A 231 -11.74 -0.46 8.50
N GLY A 232 -11.19 -1.14 7.50
CA GLY A 232 -10.23 -2.23 7.68
C GLY A 232 -8.94 -1.76 8.35
N SER A 233 -8.39 -0.61 7.92
CA SER A 233 -7.18 -0.03 8.54
C SER A 233 -7.46 0.43 9.97
N PHE A 234 -8.63 0.99 10.25
CA PHE A 234 -9.03 1.34 11.62
C PHE A 234 -9.14 0.12 12.53
N LEU A 235 -9.82 -0.94 12.07
CA LEU A 235 -9.98 -2.19 12.84
C LEU A 235 -8.63 -2.88 13.10
N THR A 236 -7.78 -2.98 12.07
CA THR A 236 -6.45 -3.57 12.22
C THR A 236 -5.55 -2.74 13.13
N ALA A 237 -5.65 -1.40 13.11
CA ALA A 237 -4.95 -0.55 14.07
C ALA A 237 -5.41 -0.77 15.51
N LEU A 238 -6.71 -0.99 15.76
CA LEU A 238 -7.22 -1.34 17.08
C LEU A 238 -6.68 -2.70 17.55
N ILE A 239 -6.69 -3.71 16.68
CA ILE A 239 -6.14 -5.05 16.98
C ILE A 239 -4.64 -4.94 17.28
N PHE A 240 -3.90 -4.16 16.50
CA PHE A 240 -2.47 -3.90 16.70
C PHE A 240 -2.19 -3.27 18.07
N MET A 241 -2.93 -2.21 18.42
CA MET A 241 -2.79 -1.56 19.72
C MET A 241 -3.13 -2.52 20.87
N CYS A 242 -4.20 -3.32 20.74
CA CYS A 242 -4.57 -4.34 21.72
C CYS A 242 -3.49 -5.41 21.88
N ALA A 243 -2.88 -5.86 20.77
CA ALA A 243 -1.81 -6.85 20.77
C ALA A 243 -0.55 -6.35 21.49
N ILE A 244 -0.14 -5.10 21.23
CA ILE A 244 0.96 -4.46 21.96
C ILE A 244 0.60 -4.29 23.43
N GLU A 245 -0.60 -3.77 23.73
CA GLU A 245 -1.05 -3.54 25.10
C GLU A 245 -1.07 -4.82 25.93
N ARG A 246 -1.49 -5.94 25.33
CA ARG A 246 -1.44 -7.26 25.96
C ARG A 246 0.00 -7.63 26.28
N ARG A 247 0.94 -7.49 25.34
CA ARG A 247 2.35 -7.78 25.61
C ARG A 247 2.96 -6.92 26.70
N LEU A 248 2.67 -5.62 26.70
CA LEU A 248 3.19 -4.69 27.70
C LEU A 248 2.72 -5.01 29.13
N ARG A 249 1.59 -5.70 29.29
CA ARG A 249 1.11 -6.16 30.61
C ARG A 249 1.85 -7.39 31.14
N TYR A 250 2.45 -8.18 30.26
CA TYR A 250 3.13 -9.44 30.61
C TYR A 250 4.66 -9.37 30.44
N ALA A 251 5.21 -8.19 30.17
CA ALA A 251 6.63 -7.93 29.99
C ALA A 251 7.21 -7.21 31.22
#